data_AF-A0A094H1D5-F1
#
_entry.id   AF-A0A094H1D5-F1
#
_cell.length_a   1.000
_cell.length_b   1.000
_cell.length_c   1.000
_cell.angle_alpha   90.00
_cell.angle_beta   90.00
_cell.angle_gamma   90.00
#
_symmetry.space_group_name_H-M   'P 1'
#
loop_
_entity.id
_entity.type
_entity.pdbx_description
1 polymer ?
#
loop_
_entity_poly.entity_id
_entity_poly.type
_entity_poly.pdbx_seq_one_letter_code
_entity_poly.pdbx_strand_id
1 'polypeptide(L)'
;MGSINKQIIRVGIIGCGEITQVAHIPTLGFLSDLFQITYLCDVSNGALKLCRNKVIGPAPKTTRDANELCSSSDVDLVMVANSDAFHVPHIKLGLRNNKIVFVEKPMALTLKEADEIIELEKQSLGKLMVGYMRRYSAGFIDAIKEIGSLDRICYARVRDIVGPNSVFVTQSGTFPKTFSDYTPEDSKELSTRTDELLEQALTKELDIPVTPASALQWRHLGSLGSHDLSAMREALGMPTSILGASLCSTSGPPFWSALFQYPSFAVSYESGIDGVPRFDASIEVFGENKTVKVVFDTPYVKGLPTNMHIREKLEDGTYRESVIRRTYEDAYTLEMKELYAFAALGKPAKTTAVDARQDLEIFGMIMKAGQAGLPIRHIDYFVFAPLSSKQSRHEVDLQEIRRLDLSVPVAKAIRATELRTRGATRVGAAYVVRAATAVANEGVAGWAGGRN
;
A
#
# COMPACT_ATOMS: atom_id res chain seq x y z
N MET A 1 25.65 -36.95 -9.10
CA MET A 1 24.81 -35.80 -9.52
C MET A 1 25.75 -34.77 -10.13
N GLY A 2 25.62 -34.51 -11.43
CA GLY A 2 26.50 -33.55 -12.11
C GLY A 2 26.32 -32.16 -11.52
N SER A 3 27.43 -31.50 -11.21
CA SER A 3 27.48 -30.09 -10.83
C SER A 3 26.81 -29.26 -11.92
N ILE A 4 25.59 -28.78 -11.66
CA ILE A 4 25.01 -27.71 -12.48
C ILE A 4 25.90 -26.50 -12.18
N ASN A 5 26.68 -26.07 -13.18
CA ASN A 5 27.53 -24.90 -13.06
C ASN A 5 26.62 -23.67 -12.89
N LYS A 6 26.37 -23.28 -11.64
CA LYS A 6 25.40 -22.25 -11.27
C LYS A 6 25.97 -20.89 -11.68
N GLN A 7 25.40 -20.27 -12.71
CA GLN A 7 25.85 -18.96 -13.18
C GLN A 7 25.51 -17.91 -12.12
N ILE A 8 26.51 -17.15 -11.66
CA ILE A 8 26.30 -15.98 -10.81
C ILE A 8 25.82 -14.82 -11.69
N ILE A 9 24.70 -14.21 -11.32
CA ILE A 9 24.11 -13.08 -12.04
C ILE A 9 24.74 -11.78 -11.56
N ARG A 10 25.30 -10.99 -12.48
CA ARG A 10 25.89 -9.68 -12.17
C ARG A 10 24.82 -8.60 -12.15
N VAL A 11 24.66 -7.94 -11.01
CA VAL A 11 23.59 -6.99 -10.74
C VAL A 11 24.14 -5.56 -10.75
N GLY A 12 23.52 -4.71 -11.56
CA GLY A 12 23.65 -3.25 -11.48
C GLY A 12 22.43 -2.66 -10.79
N ILE A 13 22.62 -1.85 -9.74
CA ILE A 13 21.52 -1.23 -9.00
C ILE A 13 21.45 0.27 -9.32
N ILE A 14 20.29 0.74 -9.76
CA ILE A 14 19.97 2.17 -9.94
C ILE A 14 19.12 2.61 -8.74
N GLY A 15 19.65 3.49 -7.90
CA GLY A 15 19.06 3.91 -6.63
C GLY A 15 19.76 3.29 -5.45
N CYS A 16 20.46 4.11 -4.68
CA CYS A 16 21.18 3.78 -3.44
C CYS A 16 20.41 4.28 -2.19
N GLY A 17 19.08 4.37 -2.29
CA GLY A 17 18.18 4.84 -1.23
C GLY A 17 17.96 3.84 -0.10
N GLU A 18 16.98 4.11 0.77
CA GLU A 18 16.70 3.32 1.97
C GLU A 18 16.45 1.84 1.64
N ILE A 19 15.59 1.53 0.67
CA ILE A 19 15.26 0.13 0.35
C ILE A 19 16.48 -0.66 -0.15
N THR A 20 17.34 -0.04 -0.96
CA THR A 20 18.59 -0.65 -1.42
C THR A 20 19.53 -0.94 -0.24
N GLN A 21 19.64 0.00 0.70
CA GLN A 21 20.50 -0.15 1.87
C GLN A 21 20.00 -1.17 2.89
N VAL A 22 18.68 -1.27 3.07
CA VAL A 22 18.06 -2.11 4.10
C VAL A 22 17.73 -3.51 3.60
N ALA A 23 17.24 -3.63 2.36
CA ALA A 23 16.77 -4.90 1.80
C ALA A 23 17.71 -5.44 0.71
N HIS A 24 17.90 -4.72 -0.40
CA HIS A 24 18.54 -5.32 -1.58
C HIS A 24 20.02 -5.66 -1.39
N ILE A 25 20.86 -4.72 -0.94
CA ILE A 25 22.29 -4.98 -0.73
C ILE A 25 22.51 -6.14 0.26
N PRO A 26 21.91 -6.15 1.46
CA PRO A 26 22.07 -7.27 2.39
C PRO A 26 21.57 -8.60 1.80
N THR A 27 20.39 -8.62 1.15
CA THR A 27 19.80 -9.86 0.61
C THR A 27 20.65 -10.44 -0.52
N LEU A 28 21.11 -9.61 -1.45
CA LEU A 28 22.00 -10.04 -2.54
C LEU A 28 23.34 -10.54 -1.98
N GLY A 29 23.87 -9.90 -0.93
CA GLY A 29 25.09 -10.37 -0.25
C GLY A 29 24.93 -11.74 0.43
N PHE A 30 23.79 -11.99 1.08
CA PHE A 30 23.48 -13.30 1.66
C PHE A 30 23.25 -14.39 0.60
N LEU A 31 22.85 -14.00 -0.61
CA LEU A 31 22.68 -14.86 -1.78
C LEU A 31 23.88 -14.75 -2.75
N SER A 32 25.10 -14.64 -2.21
CA SER A 32 26.32 -14.43 -3.00
C SER A 32 26.71 -15.62 -3.90
N ASP A 33 26.11 -16.79 -3.69
CA ASP A 33 26.20 -17.94 -4.61
C ASP A 33 25.27 -17.80 -5.84
N LEU A 34 24.38 -16.79 -5.83
CA LEU A 34 23.42 -16.48 -6.91
C LEU A 34 23.73 -15.16 -7.59
N PHE A 35 24.15 -14.15 -6.82
CA PHE A 35 24.25 -12.77 -7.27
C PHE A 35 25.58 -12.14 -6.90
N GLN A 36 26.04 -11.22 -7.75
CA GLN A 36 27.14 -10.32 -7.45
C GLN A 36 26.77 -8.90 -7.86
N ILE A 37 26.86 -7.95 -6.94
CA ILE A 37 26.66 -6.54 -7.27
C ILE A 37 27.94 -6.02 -7.95
N THR A 38 27.85 -5.62 -9.20
CA THR A 38 28.99 -5.14 -10.01
C THR A 38 28.93 -3.64 -10.30
N TYR A 39 27.74 -3.04 -10.20
CA TYR A 39 27.53 -1.63 -10.48
C TYR A 39 26.51 -0.99 -9.52
N LEU A 40 26.77 0.24 -9.13
CA LEU A 40 25.83 1.10 -8.40
C LEU A 40 25.68 2.43 -9.16
N CYS A 41 24.45 2.92 -9.25
CA CYS A 41 24.12 4.20 -9.86
C CYS A 41 23.23 5.02 -8.92
N ASP A 42 23.61 6.25 -8.62
CA ASP A 42 22.80 7.21 -7.87
C ASP A 42 23.30 8.64 -8.14
N VAL A 43 22.45 9.64 -8.01
CA VAL A 43 22.83 11.06 -8.12
C VAL A 43 23.65 11.53 -6.92
N SER A 44 23.50 10.88 -5.77
CA SER A 44 24.22 11.17 -4.53
C SER A 44 25.55 10.41 -4.46
N ASN A 45 26.65 11.17 -4.40
CA ASN A 45 27.98 10.61 -4.18
C ASN A 45 28.10 10.00 -2.78
N GLY A 46 27.45 10.61 -1.78
CA GLY A 46 27.36 10.10 -0.42
C GLY A 46 26.69 8.71 -0.36
N ALA A 47 25.56 8.56 -1.04
CA ALA A 47 24.83 7.29 -1.13
C ALA A 47 25.64 6.22 -1.86
N LEU A 48 26.27 6.56 -2.99
CA LEU A 48 27.17 5.66 -3.72
C LEU A 48 28.32 5.16 -2.84
N LYS A 49 28.99 6.07 -2.13
CA LYS A 49 30.11 5.72 -1.24
C LYS A 49 29.65 4.79 -0.12
N LEU A 50 28.52 5.09 0.53
CA LEU A 50 27.99 4.25 1.58
C LEU A 50 27.60 2.86 1.07
N CYS A 51 26.83 2.79 0.00
CA CYS A 51 26.35 1.52 -0.55
C CYS A 51 27.51 0.66 -1.05
N ARG A 52 28.49 1.24 -1.76
CA ARG A 52 29.72 0.55 -2.17
C ARG A 52 30.45 -0.10 -1.00
N ASN A 53 30.50 0.56 0.15
CA ASN A 53 31.14 0.03 1.37
C ASN A 53 30.31 -1.06 2.07
N LYS A 54 29.00 -1.14 1.81
CA LYS A 54 28.10 -2.16 2.37
C LYS A 54 28.03 -3.43 1.51
N VAL A 55 28.51 -3.40 0.26
CA VAL A 55 28.52 -4.58 -0.61
C VAL A 55 29.52 -5.61 -0.08
N ILE A 56 29.04 -6.84 0.10
CA ILE A 56 29.87 -7.99 0.47
C ILE A 56 30.53 -8.54 -0.79
N GLY A 57 31.86 -8.68 -0.79
CA GLY A 57 32.63 -9.19 -1.91
C GLY A 57 33.39 -8.09 -2.68
N PRO A 58 33.67 -8.28 -3.98
CA PRO A 58 34.38 -7.30 -4.80
C PRO A 58 33.65 -5.96 -4.84
N ALA A 59 34.40 -4.86 -4.75
CA ALA A 59 33.82 -3.52 -4.79
C ALA A 59 33.18 -3.23 -6.17
N PRO A 60 31.89 -2.82 -6.23
CA PRO A 60 31.25 -2.48 -7.48
C PRO A 60 31.80 -1.17 -8.07
N LYS A 61 31.63 -1.02 -9.39
CA LYS A 61 31.75 0.27 -10.06
C LYS A 61 30.62 1.20 -9.60
N THR A 62 30.85 2.50 -9.65
CA THR A 62 29.88 3.52 -9.25
C THR A 62 29.77 4.57 -10.34
N THR A 63 28.55 4.97 -10.70
CA THR A 63 28.29 6.04 -11.66
C THR A 63 27.11 6.92 -11.22
N ARG A 64 26.97 8.08 -11.85
CA ARG A 64 25.77 8.93 -11.80
C ARG A 64 24.92 8.81 -13.06
N ASP A 65 25.39 8.07 -14.07
CA ASP A 65 24.71 7.87 -15.35
C ASP A 65 24.15 6.44 -15.45
N ALA A 66 22.82 6.34 -15.43
CA ALA A 66 22.14 5.05 -15.57
C ALA A 66 22.43 4.38 -16.93
N ASN A 67 22.75 5.14 -17.98
CA ASN A 67 23.07 4.59 -19.30
C ASN A 67 24.40 3.86 -19.30
N GLU A 68 25.40 4.38 -18.58
CA GLU A 68 26.68 3.70 -18.38
C GLU A 68 26.49 2.33 -17.72
N LEU A 69 25.65 2.27 -16.68
CA LEU A 69 25.30 1.02 -16.00
C LEU A 69 24.55 0.05 -16.93
N CYS A 70 23.48 0.52 -17.59
CA CYS A 70 22.61 -0.33 -18.41
C CYS A 70 23.29 -0.85 -19.68
N SER A 71 24.23 -0.11 -20.25
CA SER A 71 24.99 -0.55 -21.44
C SER A 71 26.22 -1.41 -21.10
N SER A 72 26.57 -1.52 -19.82
CA SER A 72 27.75 -2.26 -19.38
C SER A 72 27.65 -3.76 -19.67
N SER A 73 28.74 -4.34 -20.18
CA SER A 73 28.91 -5.79 -20.29
C SER A 73 29.13 -6.47 -18.93
N ASP A 74 29.32 -5.69 -17.85
CA ASP A 74 29.48 -6.17 -16.47
C ASP A 74 28.14 -6.34 -15.72
N VAL A 75 27.02 -6.05 -16.38
CA VAL A 75 25.68 -6.11 -15.79
C VAL A 75 24.79 -7.05 -16.61
N ASP A 76 24.27 -8.09 -15.98
CA ASP A 76 23.30 -9.01 -16.57
C ASP A 76 21.87 -8.60 -16.21
N LEU A 77 21.70 -8.11 -14.97
CA LEU A 77 20.42 -7.70 -14.39
C LEU A 77 20.50 -6.27 -13.87
N VAL A 78 19.55 -5.43 -14.28
CA VAL A 78 19.37 -4.06 -13.79
C VAL A 78 18.27 -4.05 -12.74
N MET A 79 18.60 -3.64 -11.52
CA MET A 79 17.66 -3.43 -10.42
C MET A 79 17.35 -1.93 -10.30
N VAL A 80 16.11 -1.54 -10.57
CA VAL A 80 15.62 -0.17 -10.50
C VAL A 80 14.92 0.03 -9.15
N ALA A 81 15.55 0.80 -8.26
CA ALA A 81 15.11 1.04 -6.88
C ALA A 81 15.30 2.51 -6.47
N ASN A 82 15.25 3.43 -7.45
CA ASN A 82 15.29 4.87 -7.21
C ASN A 82 13.86 5.45 -7.05
N SER A 83 13.67 6.76 -7.14
CA SER A 83 12.32 7.34 -7.03
C SER A 83 11.39 6.78 -8.12
N ASP A 84 10.15 6.48 -7.73
CA ASP A 84 9.05 6.00 -8.57
C ASP A 84 8.84 6.84 -9.84
N ALA A 85 9.00 8.16 -9.75
CA ALA A 85 8.97 9.07 -10.90
C ALA A 85 9.93 8.63 -12.02
N PHE A 86 11.07 8.03 -11.68
CA PHE A 86 12.13 7.62 -12.60
C PHE A 86 12.19 6.12 -12.89
N HIS A 87 11.25 5.32 -12.36
CA HIS A 87 11.22 3.88 -12.65
C HIS A 87 11.11 3.62 -14.16
N VAL A 88 10.14 4.24 -14.83
CA VAL A 88 9.83 4.00 -16.24
C VAL A 88 11.01 4.32 -17.18
N PRO A 89 11.70 5.47 -17.08
CA PRO A 89 12.95 5.72 -17.82
C PRO A 89 14.00 4.64 -17.67
N HIS A 90 14.25 4.22 -16.43
CA HIS A 90 15.33 3.28 -16.13
C HIS A 90 14.95 1.86 -16.54
N ILE A 91 13.68 1.47 -16.41
CA ILE A 91 13.14 0.24 -17.01
C ILE A 91 13.38 0.27 -18.53
N LYS A 92 12.96 1.35 -19.22
CA LYS A 92 13.13 1.48 -20.67
C LYS A 92 14.60 1.40 -21.08
N LEU A 93 15.50 1.98 -20.29
CA LEU A 93 16.93 1.95 -20.54
C LEU A 93 17.51 0.55 -20.42
N GLY A 94 17.11 -0.21 -19.40
CA GLY A 94 17.50 -1.61 -19.23
C GLY A 94 16.97 -2.50 -20.37
N LEU A 95 15.68 -2.38 -20.70
CA LEU A 95 15.05 -3.17 -21.78
C LEU A 95 15.68 -2.87 -23.15
N ARG A 96 15.96 -1.60 -23.48
CA ARG A 96 16.65 -1.22 -24.73
C ARG A 96 18.07 -1.78 -24.84
N ASN A 97 18.72 -2.04 -23.71
CA ASN A 97 20.03 -2.71 -23.65
C ASN A 97 19.88 -4.24 -23.49
N ASN A 98 18.69 -4.80 -23.72
CA ASN A 98 18.37 -6.22 -23.62
C ASN A 98 18.73 -6.84 -22.26
N LYS A 99 18.63 -6.06 -21.19
CA LYS A 99 18.89 -6.53 -19.83
C LYS A 99 17.66 -7.20 -19.24
N ILE A 100 17.90 -8.09 -18.28
CA ILE A 100 16.87 -8.47 -17.32
C ILE A 100 16.68 -7.28 -16.39
N VAL A 101 15.44 -6.84 -16.19
CA VAL A 101 15.10 -5.72 -15.34
C VAL A 101 14.27 -6.22 -14.17
N PHE A 102 14.69 -5.87 -12.96
CA PHE A 102 13.86 -5.91 -11.77
C PHE A 102 13.54 -4.47 -11.38
N VAL A 103 12.29 -4.15 -11.07
CA VAL A 103 11.91 -2.81 -10.60
C VAL A 103 11.13 -2.88 -9.31
N GLU A 104 11.47 -2.03 -8.35
CA GLU A 104 10.65 -1.80 -7.17
C GLU A 104 9.27 -1.27 -7.55
N LYS A 105 8.30 -1.53 -6.68
CA LYS A 105 6.94 -1.04 -6.86
C LYS A 105 6.82 0.45 -6.45
N PRO A 106 5.89 1.21 -7.05
CA PRO A 106 5.07 0.83 -8.19
C PRO A 106 5.89 0.84 -9.49
N MET A 107 5.57 -0.04 -10.44
CA MET A 107 6.30 -0.11 -11.72
C MET A 107 6.20 1.21 -12.51
N ALA A 108 5.00 1.80 -12.53
CA ALA A 108 4.67 3.03 -13.23
C ALA A 108 3.62 3.81 -12.42
N LEU A 109 3.48 5.10 -12.70
CA LEU A 109 2.49 5.96 -12.05
C LEU A 109 1.29 6.32 -12.95
N THR A 110 1.33 5.92 -14.22
CA THR A 110 0.30 6.22 -15.23
C THR A 110 0.03 4.98 -16.09
N LEU A 111 -1.21 4.80 -16.55
CA LEU A 111 -1.57 3.70 -17.46
C LEU A 111 -0.79 3.81 -18.77
N LYS A 112 -0.60 5.04 -19.26
CA LYS A 112 0.20 5.32 -20.45
C LYS A 112 1.62 4.76 -20.33
N GLU A 113 2.32 5.06 -19.23
CA GLU A 113 3.68 4.55 -19.05
C GLU A 113 3.73 3.03 -18.89
N ALA A 114 2.74 2.44 -18.22
CA ALA A 114 2.65 0.99 -18.10
C ALA A 114 2.47 0.31 -19.47
N ASP A 115 1.60 0.86 -20.34
CA ASP A 115 1.38 0.37 -21.70
C ASP A 115 2.65 0.51 -22.55
N GLU A 116 3.39 1.62 -22.40
CA GLU A 116 4.67 1.83 -23.09
C GLU A 116 5.74 0.83 -22.66
N ILE A 117 5.78 0.43 -21.38
CA ILE A 117 6.70 -0.61 -20.89
C ILE A 117 6.32 -1.97 -21.47
N ILE A 118 5.04 -2.34 -21.41
CA ILE A 118 4.55 -3.62 -21.93
C ILE A 118 4.90 -3.76 -23.42
N GLU A 119 4.73 -2.69 -24.19
CA GLU A 119 5.03 -2.72 -25.61
C GLU A 119 6.54 -2.76 -25.89
N LEU A 120 7.34 -2.01 -25.12
CA LEU A 120 8.79 -2.08 -25.26
C LEU A 120 9.35 -3.45 -24.88
N GLU A 121 8.84 -4.08 -23.81
CA GLU A 121 9.27 -5.40 -23.39
C GLU A 121 9.11 -6.43 -24.51
N LYS A 122 7.95 -6.45 -25.19
CA LYS A 122 7.69 -7.33 -26.35
C LYS A 122 8.66 -7.12 -27.51
N GLN A 123 9.16 -5.90 -27.67
CA GLN A 123 10.07 -5.51 -28.76
C GLN A 123 11.55 -5.73 -28.39
N SER A 124 11.85 -6.03 -27.13
CA SER A 124 13.20 -6.22 -26.62
C SER A 124 13.52 -7.71 -26.38
N LEU A 125 14.80 -8.05 -26.29
CA LEU A 125 15.23 -9.34 -25.72
C LEU A 125 15.33 -9.29 -24.19
N GLY A 126 15.18 -8.09 -23.62
CA GLY A 126 15.07 -7.88 -22.18
C GLY A 126 13.77 -8.44 -21.63
N LYS A 127 13.71 -8.59 -20.32
CA LYS A 127 12.51 -9.05 -19.60
C LYS A 127 12.36 -8.28 -18.30
N LEU A 128 11.13 -8.10 -17.83
CA LEU A 128 10.82 -7.34 -16.63
C LEU A 128 10.18 -8.22 -15.55
N MET A 129 10.63 -8.05 -14.31
CA MET A 129 9.97 -8.53 -13.10
C MET A 129 9.72 -7.35 -12.15
N VAL A 130 8.51 -7.26 -11.60
CA VAL A 130 8.12 -6.19 -10.65
C VAL A 130 8.21 -6.71 -9.21
N GLY A 131 8.79 -5.90 -8.33
CA GLY A 131 9.09 -6.22 -6.93
C GLY A 131 7.87 -6.17 -6.02
N TYR A 132 7.06 -7.23 -6.01
CA TYR A 132 5.94 -7.42 -5.09
C TYR A 132 6.26 -8.52 -4.07
N MET A 133 7.27 -8.28 -3.23
CA MET A 133 7.83 -9.26 -2.30
C MET A 133 6.80 -10.07 -1.49
N ARG A 134 5.69 -9.45 -1.04
CA ARG A 134 4.59 -10.15 -0.32
C ARG A 134 4.04 -11.35 -1.09
N ARG A 135 3.95 -11.24 -2.43
CA ARG A 135 3.45 -12.30 -3.32
C ARG A 135 4.39 -13.50 -3.42
N TYR A 136 5.64 -13.34 -3.03
CA TYR A 136 6.64 -14.40 -3.01
C TYR A 136 6.83 -15.04 -1.63
N SER A 137 6.18 -14.49 -0.59
CA SER A 137 6.23 -15.08 0.74
C SER A 137 5.60 -16.47 0.76
N ALA A 138 6.25 -17.43 1.43
CA ALA A 138 5.81 -18.81 1.44
C ALA A 138 4.40 -18.97 2.06
N GLY A 139 4.14 -18.24 3.17
CA GLY A 139 2.83 -18.25 3.82
C GLY A 139 1.70 -17.74 2.92
N PHE A 140 1.97 -16.75 2.07
CA PHE A 140 0.99 -16.26 1.09
C PHE A 140 0.73 -17.27 -0.03
N ILE A 141 1.79 -17.89 -0.56
CA ILE A 141 1.66 -18.93 -1.61
C ILE A 141 0.84 -20.11 -1.09
N ASP A 142 1.05 -20.52 0.15
CA ASP A 142 0.25 -21.59 0.76
C ASP A 142 -1.19 -21.13 1.01
N ALA A 143 -1.40 -19.88 1.45
CA ALA A 143 -2.74 -19.31 1.63
C ALA A 143 -3.56 -19.28 0.34
N ILE A 144 -2.96 -18.98 -0.81
CA ILE A 144 -3.66 -19.03 -2.10
C ILE A 144 -4.19 -20.43 -2.39
N LYS A 145 -3.42 -21.48 -2.09
CA LYS A 145 -3.88 -22.87 -2.29
C LYS A 145 -5.05 -23.20 -1.38
N GLU A 146 -4.98 -22.78 -0.11
CA GLU A 146 -6.05 -22.97 0.85
C GLU A 146 -7.31 -22.18 0.46
N ILE A 147 -7.17 -20.95 -0.03
CA ILE A 147 -8.27 -20.13 -0.56
C ILE A 147 -8.90 -20.80 -1.79
N GLY A 148 -8.09 -21.30 -2.71
CA GLY A 148 -8.54 -22.02 -3.91
C GLY A 148 -9.24 -23.36 -3.61
N SER A 149 -9.11 -23.87 -2.39
CA SER A 149 -9.82 -25.08 -1.92
C SER A 149 -11.18 -24.80 -1.27
N LEU A 150 -11.55 -23.52 -1.08
CA LEU A 150 -12.86 -23.15 -0.54
C LEU A 150 -13.96 -23.41 -1.57
N ASP A 151 -15.05 -24.06 -1.17
CA ASP A 151 -16.23 -24.25 -2.04
C ASP A 151 -16.83 -22.92 -2.50
N ARG A 152 -16.82 -21.93 -1.59
CA ARG A 152 -17.33 -20.59 -1.83
C ARG A 152 -16.62 -19.59 -0.92
N ILE A 153 -16.29 -18.43 -1.48
CA ILE A 153 -15.91 -17.24 -0.71
C ILE A 153 -17.19 -16.46 -0.36
N CYS A 154 -17.39 -16.23 0.93
CA CYS A 154 -18.50 -15.46 1.49
C CYS A 154 -18.15 -13.98 1.66
N TYR A 155 -16.90 -13.70 2.04
CA TYR A 155 -16.39 -12.36 2.31
C TYR A 155 -14.86 -12.39 2.33
N ALA A 156 -14.21 -11.26 2.08
CA ALA A 156 -12.79 -11.10 2.39
C ALA A 156 -12.47 -9.72 2.94
N ARG A 157 -11.34 -9.63 3.64
CA ARG A 157 -10.79 -8.40 4.21
C ARG A 157 -9.33 -8.27 3.85
N VAL A 158 -8.95 -7.09 3.40
CA VAL A 158 -7.55 -6.71 3.12
C VAL A 158 -7.23 -5.52 4.01
N ARG A 159 -6.16 -5.63 4.78
CA ARG A 159 -5.75 -4.62 5.73
C ARG A 159 -4.27 -4.35 5.61
N ASP A 160 -3.89 -3.07 5.58
CA ASP A 160 -2.49 -2.63 5.65
C ASP A 160 -2.38 -1.33 6.44
N ILE A 161 -2.30 -1.45 7.76
CA ILE A 161 -2.22 -0.29 8.66
C ILE A 161 -0.89 -0.32 9.39
N VAL A 162 -0.03 0.63 9.05
CA VAL A 162 1.37 0.62 9.48
C VAL A 162 1.74 1.85 10.28
N GLY A 163 2.73 1.67 11.14
CA GLY A 163 3.41 2.74 11.85
C GLY A 163 4.58 3.33 11.06
N PRO A 164 5.38 4.20 11.69
CA PRO A 164 6.54 4.80 11.06
C PRO A 164 7.62 3.75 10.77
N ASN A 165 8.00 3.61 9.49
CA ASN A 165 9.05 2.68 9.06
C ASN A 165 10.39 2.89 9.78
N SER A 166 10.69 4.14 10.17
CA SER A 166 11.91 4.50 10.90
C SER A 166 12.12 3.66 12.17
N VAL A 167 11.05 3.26 12.85
CA VAL A 167 11.14 2.43 14.06
C VAL A 167 11.65 1.02 13.73
N PHE A 168 11.17 0.41 12.65
CA PHE A 168 11.63 -0.91 12.21
C PHE A 168 13.01 -0.84 11.58
N VAL A 169 13.24 0.16 10.73
CA VAL A 169 14.49 0.36 9.99
C VAL A 169 15.67 0.59 10.93
N THR A 170 15.53 1.45 11.95
CA THR A 170 16.61 1.70 12.92
C THR A 170 16.97 0.48 13.77
N GLN A 171 16.03 -0.47 13.91
CA GLN A 171 16.20 -1.72 14.66
C GLN A 171 16.53 -2.93 13.76
N SER A 172 16.61 -2.74 12.45
CA SER A 172 16.91 -3.81 11.48
C SER A 172 18.37 -4.28 11.47
N GLY A 173 19.27 -3.53 12.11
CA GLY A 173 20.72 -3.77 12.07
C GLY A 173 21.42 -3.32 10.78
N THR A 174 20.70 -2.73 9.82
CA THR A 174 21.27 -2.29 8.53
C THR A 174 21.73 -0.83 8.53
N PHE A 175 21.29 -0.04 9.51
CA PHE A 175 21.68 1.36 9.77
C PHE A 175 21.80 2.20 8.48
N PRO A 176 20.70 2.41 7.73
CA PRO A 176 20.74 3.21 6.52
C PRO A 176 20.99 4.69 6.83
N LYS A 177 21.45 5.43 5.82
CA LYS A 177 21.59 6.89 5.88
C LYS A 177 20.94 7.54 4.67
N THR A 178 20.39 8.73 4.89
CA THR A 178 19.92 9.64 3.85
C THR A 178 21.00 10.67 3.53
N PHE A 179 20.95 11.19 2.31
CA PHE A 179 21.92 12.15 1.79
C PHE A 179 21.19 13.26 1.05
N SER A 180 21.77 14.46 1.05
CA SER A 180 21.21 15.67 0.43
C SER A 180 22.21 16.39 -0.46
N ASP A 181 23.19 15.66 -0.99
CA ASP A 181 24.26 16.15 -1.88
C ASP A 181 23.87 16.10 -3.37
N TYR A 182 22.57 15.99 -3.67
CA TYR A 182 22.02 16.15 -5.01
C TYR A 182 21.99 17.63 -5.42
N THR A 183 22.02 17.88 -6.72
CA THR A 183 22.03 19.24 -7.28
C THR A 183 20.62 19.87 -7.25
N PRO A 184 20.52 21.21 -7.34
CA PRO A 184 19.24 21.88 -7.54
C PRO A 184 18.52 21.40 -8.82
N GLU A 185 19.28 21.07 -9.87
CA GLU A 185 18.76 20.53 -11.12
C GLU A 185 18.10 19.16 -10.92
N ASP A 186 18.74 18.25 -10.16
CA ASP A 186 18.17 16.94 -9.81
C ASP A 186 16.82 17.10 -9.08
N SER A 187 16.75 18.07 -8.15
CA SER A 187 15.52 18.35 -7.39
C SER A 187 14.41 18.92 -8.28
N LYS A 188 14.78 19.81 -9.20
CA LYS A 188 13.85 20.42 -10.15
C LYS A 188 13.31 19.37 -11.13
N GLU A 189 14.16 18.50 -11.67
CA GLU A 189 13.76 17.43 -12.57
C GLU A 189 12.76 16.48 -11.88
N LEU A 190 13.06 16.03 -10.65
CA LEU A 190 12.15 15.20 -9.87
C LEU A 190 10.79 15.88 -9.68
N SER A 191 10.77 17.17 -9.30
CA SER A 191 9.52 17.93 -9.11
C SER A 191 8.72 18.03 -10.41
N THR A 192 9.35 18.49 -11.50
CA THR A 192 8.69 18.64 -12.80
C THR A 192 8.08 17.33 -13.27
N ARG A 193 8.84 16.24 -13.16
CA ARG A 193 8.39 14.91 -13.55
C ARG A 193 7.24 14.42 -12.69
N THR A 194 7.31 14.63 -11.38
CA THR A 194 6.22 14.27 -10.45
C THR A 194 4.93 15.00 -10.83
N ASP A 195 5.00 16.29 -11.11
CA ASP A 195 3.84 17.10 -11.50
C ASP A 195 3.24 16.62 -12.83
N GLU A 196 4.08 16.33 -13.83
CA GLU A 196 3.64 15.79 -15.12
C GLU A 196 2.95 14.42 -14.99
N LEU A 197 3.49 13.54 -14.13
CA LEU A 197 2.91 12.22 -13.88
C LEU A 197 1.58 12.31 -13.14
N LEU A 198 1.44 13.22 -12.16
CA LEU A 198 0.19 13.46 -11.48
C LEU A 198 -0.88 14.02 -12.43
N GLU A 199 -0.50 14.98 -13.28
CA GLU A 199 -1.40 15.55 -14.28
C GLU A 199 -1.84 14.50 -15.32
N GLN A 200 -0.92 13.63 -15.74
CA GLN A 200 -1.24 12.52 -16.64
C GLN A 200 -2.19 11.50 -15.98
N ALA A 201 -1.88 11.04 -14.77
CA ALA A 201 -2.67 10.02 -14.08
C ALA A 201 -4.05 10.54 -13.65
N LEU A 202 -4.10 11.68 -12.97
CA LEU A 202 -5.33 12.16 -12.35
C LEU A 202 -6.18 12.90 -13.38
N THR A 203 -5.64 13.93 -14.03
CA THR A 203 -6.44 14.77 -14.93
C THR A 203 -6.72 14.04 -16.25
N LYS A 204 -5.70 13.54 -16.94
CA LYS A 204 -5.88 13.02 -18.31
C LYS A 204 -6.47 11.61 -18.36
N GLU A 205 -6.11 10.73 -17.43
CA GLU A 205 -6.56 9.33 -17.44
C GLU A 205 -7.82 9.10 -16.59
N LEU A 206 -7.97 9.84 -15.49
CA LEU A 206 -9.06 9.62 -14.54
C LEU A 206 -10.12 10.73 -14.53
N ASP A 207 -9.88 11.88 -15.17
CA ASP A 207 -10.74 13.07 -15.10
C ASP A 207 -10.93 13.58 -13.66
N ILE A 208 -9.84 13.57 -12.89
CA ILE A 208 -9.78 14.00 -11.49
C ILE A 208 -8.78 15.17 -11.39
N PRO A 209 -9.17 16.32 -10.81
CA PRO A 209 -8.25 17.43 -10.66
C PRO A 209 -7.07 17.07 -9.74
N VAL A 210 -5.88 17.52 -10.12
CA VAL A 210 -4.70 17.47 -9.24
C VAL A 210 -4.89 18.48 -8.11
N THR A 211 -5.05 17.96 -6.89
CA THR A 211 -5.13 18.72 -5.65
C THR A 211 -4.14 18.09 -4.66
N PRO A 212 -3.77 18.78 -3.57
CA PRO A 212 -2.92 18.18 -2.53
C PRO A 212 -3.49 16.85 -1.99
N ALA A 213 -4.82 16.73 -1.89
CA ALA A 213 -5.47 15.51 -1.41
C ALA A 213 -5.46 14.37 -2.44
N SER A 214 -5.79 14.65 -3.70
CA SER A 214 -5.76 13.62 -4.75
C SER A 214 -4.32 13.17 -5.06
N ALA A 215 -3.35 14.08 -5.04
CA ALA A 215 -1.93 13.76 -5.19
C ALA A 215 -1.41 12.90 -4.02
N LEU A 216 -1.76 13.25 -2.78
CA LEU A 216 -1.38 12.47 -1.60
C LEU A 216 -1.99 11.07 -1.64
N GLN A 217 -3.28 10.95 -1.97
CA GLN A 217 -3.94 9.66 -2.09
C GLN A 217 -3.31 8.79 -3.19
N TRP A 218 -2.99 9.38 -4.36
CA TRP A 218 -2.32 8.65 -5.44
C TRP A 218 -0.96 8.09 -4.99
N ARG A 219 -0.17 8.91 -4.29
CA ARG A 219 1.09 8.47 -3.69
C ARG A 219 0.89 7.35 -2.67
N HIS A 220 -0.14 7.42 -1.83
CA HIS A 220 -0.43 6.36 -0.85
C HIS A 220 -0.82 5.03 -1.52
N LEU A 221 -1.59 5.08 -2.60
CA LEU A 221 -1.92 3.90 -3.40
C LEU A 221 -0.68 3.31 -4.08
N GLY A 222 0.17 4.15 -4.69
CA GLY A 222 1.43 3.70 -5.30
C GLY A 222 2.44 3.15 -4.29
N SER A 223 2.51 3.73 -3.09
CA SER A 223 3.45 3.34 -2.05
C SER A 223 2.94 2.15 -1.23
N LEU A 224 2.04 2.36 -0.27
CA LEU A 224 1.55 1.31 0.61
C LEU A 224 0.58 0.38 -0.14
N GLY A 225 -0.39 0.97 -0.85
CA GLY A 225 -1.49 0.27 -1.52
C GLY A 225 -1.08 -0.74 -2.60
N SER A 226 0.09 -0.59 -3.21
CA SER A 226 0.56 -1.51 -4.26
C SER A 226 0.99 -2.86 -3.70
N HIS A 227 1.33 -2.95 -2.41
CA HIS A 227 1.74 -4.23 -1.80
C HIS A 227 0.56 -5.17 -1.54
N ASP A 228 -0.46 -4.64 -0.89
CA ASP A 228 -1.69 -5.30 -0.47
C ASP A 228 -2.69 -5.44 -1.62
N LEU A 229 -2.85 -4.45 -2.50
CA LEU A 229 -3.75 -4.60 -3.65
C LEU A 229 -3.20 -5.61 -4.67
N SER A 230 -1.88 -5.69 -4.87
CA SER A 230 -1.29 -6.73 -5.73
C SER A 230 -1.44 -8.14 -5.15
N ALA A 231 -1.23 -8.31 -3.85
CA ALA A 231 -1.49 -9.57 -3.17
C ALA A 231 -2.98 -9.93 -3.18
N MET A 232 -3.88 -8.96 -2.99
CA MET A 232 -5.33 -9.15 -3.10
C MET A 232 -5.71 -9.69 -4.47
N ARG A 233 -5.20 -9.08 -5.55
CA ARG A 233 -5.50 -9.52 -6.92
C ARG A 233 -5.07 -10.94 -7.20
N GLU A 234 -3.92 -11.34 -6.70
CA GLU A 234 -3.49 -12.73 -6.90
C GLU A 234 -4.37 -13.71 -6.12
N ALA A 235 -4.75 -13.35 -4.90
CA ALA A 235 -5.55 -14.23 -4.05
C ALA A 235 -7.02 -14.33 -4.48
N LEU A 236 -7.61 -13.25 -5.00
CA LEU A 236 -9.06 -13.12 -5.21
C LEU A 236 -9.46 -12.81 -6.66
N GLY A 237 -8.50 -12.42 -7.50
CA GLY A 237 -8.75 -11.86 -8.83
C GLY A 237 -8.98 -10.35 -8.82
N MET A 238 -9.32 -9.79 -9.98
CA MET A 238 -9.74 -8.38 -10.08
C MET A 238 -11.18 -8.20 -9.56
N PRO A 239 -11.47 -7.11 -8.82
CA PRO A 239 -12.84 -6.77 -8.48
C PRO A 239 -13.64 -6.39 -9.73
N THR A 240 -14.95 -6.65 -9.74
CA THR A 240 -15.84 -6.25 -10.84
C THR A 240 -16.21 -4.78 -10.80
N SER A 241 -16.32 -4.23 -9.59
CA SER A 241 -16.59 -2.81 -9.34
C SER A 241 -16.24 -2.43 -7.90
N ILE A 242 -16.43 -1.17 -7.56
CA ILE A 242 -16.28 -0.64 -6.21
C ILE A 242 -17.63 -0.05 -5.77
N LEU A 243 -18.07 -0.41 -4.58
CA LEU A 243 -19.33 0.04 -3.99
C LEU A 243 -19.19 1.42 -3.31
N GLY A 244 -17.98 1.74 -2.85
CA GLY A 244 -17.65 3.03 -2.27
C GLY A 244 -16.20 3.08 -1.81
N ALA A 245 -15.67 4.30 -1.68
CA ALA A 245 -14.34 4.55 -1.14
C ALA A 245 -14.35 5.77 -0.22
N SER A 246 -13.54 5.72 0.83
CA SER A 246 -13.16 6.88 1.63
C SER A 246 -11.69 7.14 1.37
N LEU A 247 -11.36 8.33 0.86
CA LEU A 247 -9.98 8.72 0.59
C LEU A 247 -9.35 9.37 1.82
N CYS A 248 -8.02 9.35 1.86
CA CYS A 248 -7.24 10.13 2.80
C CYS A 248 -7.55 11.63 2.62
N SER A 249 -7.72 12.33 3.74
CA SER A 249 -7.86 13.79 3.75
C SER A 249 -6.53 14.45 4.10
N THR A 250 -6.23 15.61 3.50
CA THR A 250 -5.03 16.40 3.86
C THR A 250 -5.12 17.02 5.25
N SER A 251 -6.33 17.18 5.78
CA SER A 251 -6.61 17.73 7.11
C SER A 251 -7.16 16.70 8.09
N GLY A 252 -7.40 15.47 7.63
CA GLY A 252 -7.99 14.39 8.41
C GLY A 252 -7.00 13.25 8.67
N PRO A 253 -7.48 12.17 9.32
CA PRO A 253 -6.64 11.00 9.57
C PRO A 253 -6.09 10.39 8.27
N PRO A 254 -4.84 9.91 8.27
CA PRO A 254 -4.13 9.35 7.11
C PRO A 254 -4.58 7.90 6.79
N PHE A 255 -5.89 7.68 6.75
CA PHE A 255 -6.53 6.40 6.50
C PHE A 255 -7.42 6.48 5.26
N TRP A 256 -7.47 5.40 4.51
CA TRP A 256 -8.37 5.23 3.39
C TRP A 256 -8.97 3.83 3.39
N SER A 257 -10.13 3.70 2.77
CA SER A 257 -10.82 2.43 2.67
C SER A 257 -11.61 2.34 1.38
N ALA A 258 -11.86 1.11 0.95
CA ALA A 258 -12.71 0.80 -0.19
C ALA A 258 -13.54 -0.46 0.09
N LEU A 259 -14.73 -0.52 -0.49
CA LEU A 259 -15.53 -1.73 -0.51
C LEU A 259 -15.64 -2.22 -1.95
N PHE A 260 -14.92 -3.28 -2.27
CA PHE A 260 -14.93 -3.87 -3.61
C PHE A 260 -16.05 -4.90 -3.75
N GLN A 261 -16.66 -4.92 -4.94
CA GLN A 261 -17.60 -5.95 -5.35
C GLN A 261 -16.88 -6.99 -6.20
N TYR A 262 -17.09 -8.27 -5.88
CA TYR A 262 -16.75 -9.43 -6.70
C TYR A 262 -18.04 -10.12 -7.14
N PRO A 263 -18.03 -11.10 -8.07
CA PRO A 263 -19.26 -11.68 -8.60
C PRO A 263 -20.23 -12.23 -7.54
N SER A 264 -19.72 -12.78 -6.43
CA SER A 264 -20.54 -13.45 -5.41
C SER A 264 -20.28 -13.01 -3.96
N PHE A 265 -19.35 -12.09 -3.73
CA PHE A 265 -18.96 -11.60 -2.40
C PHE A 265 -18.41 -10.17 -2.48
N ALA A 266 -18.19 -9.56 -1.31
CA ALA A 266 -17.55 -8.24 -1.20
C ALA A 266 -16.22 -8.33 -0.46
N VAL A 267 -15.34 -7.37 -0.72
CA VAL A 267 -14.03 -7.27 -0.05
C VAL A 267 -13.90 -5.89 0.59
N SER A 268 -13.69 -5.88 1.91
CA SER A 268 -13.36 -4.64 2.61
C SER A 268 -11.86 -4.41 2.56
N TYR A 269 -11.47 -3.26 2.04
CA TYR A 269 -10.10 -2.79 2.00
C TYR A 269 -9.90 -1.63 2.97
N GLU A 270 -8.91 -1.72 3.84
CA GLU A 270 -8.57 -0.70 4.83
C GLU A 270 -7.06 -0.51 4.89
N SER A 271 -6.60 0.73 4.76
CA SER A 271 -5.18 1.03 4.84
C SER A 271 -4.93 2.41 5.45
N GLY A 272 -3.73 2.61 6.01
CA GLY A 272 -3.38 3.88 6.64
C GLY A 272 -2.02 3.86 7.31
N ILE A 273 -1.51 5.06 7.60
CA ILE A 273 -0.19 5.26 8.21
C ILE A 273 -0.34 6.15 9.43
N ASP A 274 -0.09 5.65 10.63
CA ASP A 274 -0.16 6.47 11.85
C ASP A 274 1.14 6.45 12.67
N GLY A 275 1.11 7.08 13.85
CA GLY A 275 2.28 7.22 14.72
C GLY A 275 2.59 6.01 15.60
N VAL A 276 1.79 4.93 15.58
CA VAL A 276 2.00 3.77 16.45
C VAL A 276 2.85 2.74 15.71
N PRO A 277 3.97 2.27 16.27
CA PRO A 277 4.91 1.37 15.60
C PRO A 277 4.38 -0.07 15.51
N ARG A 278 3.38 -0.27 14.65
CA ARG A 278 2.78 -1.58 14.34
C ARG A 278 2.92 -1.89 12.85
N PHE A 279 2.84 -3.16 12.52
CA PHE A 279 2.73 -3.63 11.14
C PHE A 279 1.49 -4.53 11.05
N ASP A 280 0.31 -3.91 10.90
CA ASP A 280 -0.98 -4.62 10.87
C ASP A 280 -1.38 -4.85 9.41
N ALA A 281 -0.77 -5.86 8.79
CA ALA A 281 -0.96 -6.20 7.38
C ALA A 281 -1.49 -7.64 7.24
N SER A 282 -2.65 -7.82 6.60
CA SER A 282 -3.24 -9.15 6.40
C SER A 282 -4.24 -9.21 5.25
N ILE A 283 -4.44 -10.43 4.72
CA ILE A 283 -5.57 -10.78 3.86
C ILE A 283 -6.30 -11.93 4.55
N GLU A 284 -7.59 -11.76 4.81
CA GLU A 284 -8.44 -12.73 5.51
C GLU A 284 -9.65 -13.06 4.64
N VAL A 285 -9.80 -14.35 4.28
CA VAL A 285 -10.83 -14.85 3.38
C VAL A 285 -11.74 -15.79 4.15
N PHE A 286 -13.04 -15.54 4.09
CA PHE A 286 -14.07 -16.27 4.81
C PHE A 286 -14.85 -17.13 3.81
N GLY A 287 -14.75 -18.44 3.96
CA GLY A 287 -15.69 -19.40 3.36
C GLY A 287 -16.79 -19.80 4.33
N GLU A 288 -17.59 -20.80 3.97
CA GLU A 288 -18.72 -21.26 4.78
C GLU A 288 -18.29 -21.95 6.09
N ASN A 289 -17.28 -22.83 6.00
CA ASN A 289 -16.79 -23.63 7.14
C ASN A 289 -15.31 -23.39 7.45
N LYS A 290 -14.65 -22.46 6.74
CA LYS A 290 -13.21 -22.24 6.84
C LYS A 290 -12.85 -20.78 6.59
N THR A 291 -11.93 -20.26 7.39
CA THR A 291 -11.31 -18.95 7.23
C THR A 291 -9.81 -19.15 7.03
N VAL A 292 -9.27 -18.51 6.00
CA VAL A 292 -7.84 -18.48 5.71
C VAL A 292 -7.35 -17.05 5.86
N LYS A 293 -6.37 -16.83 6.74
CA LYS A 293 -5.77 -15.52 6.97
C LYS A 293 -4.27 -15.57 6.78
N VAL A 294 -3.73 -14.77 5.88
CA VAL A 294 -2.30 -14.50 5.80
C VAL A 294 -1.98 -13.22 6.57
N VAL A 295 -0.94 -13.25 7.39
CA VAL A 295 -0.45 -12.13 8.18
C VAL A 295 0.97 -11.82 7.76
N PHE A 296 1.18 -10.60 7.28
CA PHE A 296 2.49 -10.09 6.88
C PHE A 296 3.10 -9.32 8.04
N ASP A 297 4.41 -9.44 8.19
CA ASP A 297 5.20 -8.65 9.13
C ASP A 297 6.03 -7.61 8.39
N THR A 298 6.68 -6.72 9.15
CA THR A 298 7.53 -5.68 8.59
C THR A 298 8.66 -6.31 7.75
N PRO A 299 8.80 -5.91 6.48
CA PRO A 299 9.82 -6.51 5.61
C PRO A 299 11.22 -5.93 5.88
N TYR A 300 11.34 -4.92 6.76
CA TYR A 300 12.60 -4.27 7.11
C TYR A 300 13.43 -5.05 8.12
N VAL A 301 12.82 -5.96 8.88
CA VAL A 301 13.54 -6.80 9.86
C VAL A 301 13.70 -8.20 9.28
N LYS A 302 14.94 -8.64 9.15
CA LYS A 302 15.25 -9.94 8.55
C LYS A 302 14.79 -11.10 9.43
N GLY A 303 14.26 -12.13 8.78
CA GLY A 303 13.81 -13.36 9.43
C GLY A 303 12.42 -13.31 10.06
N LEU A 304 11.69 -12.20 9.93
CA LEU A 304 10.26 -12.15 10.31
C LEU A 304 9.41 -12.81 9.22
N PRO A 305 8.74 -13.94 9.52
CA PRO A 305 8.06 -14.73 8.52
C PRO A 305 6.61 -14.27 8.32
N THR A 306 6.09 -14.48 7.11
CA THR A 306 4.65 -14.42 6.84
C THR A 306 3.97 -15.68 7.37
N ASN A 307 2.96 -15.50 8.22
CA ASN A 307 2.22 -16.61 8.83
C ASN A 307 0.86 -16.79 8.15
N MET A 308 0.40 -18.03 8.05
CA MET A 308 -0.95 -18.37 7.64
C MET A 308 -1.73 -18.93 8.82
N HIS A 309 -2.91 -18.40 9.08
CA HIS A 309 -3.85 -18.88 10.08
C HIS A 309 -5.03 -19.53 9.37
N ILE A 310 -5.40 -20.73 9.80
CA ILE A 310 -6.60 -21.43 9.35
C ILE A 310 -7.51 -21.61 10.55
N ARG A 311 -8.78 -21.25 10.39
CA ARG A 311 -9.85 -21.58 11.35
C ARG A 311 -10.92 -22.33 10.60
N GLU A 312 -11.34 -23.48 11.10
CA GLU A 312 -12.30 -24.32 10.38
C GLU A 312 -13.17 -25.16 11.29
N LYS A 313 -14.35 -25.50 10.77
CA LYS A 313 -15.23 -26.52 11.31
C LYS A 313 -14.95 -27.84 10.59
N LEU A 314 -14.64 -28.88 11.34
CA LEU A 314 -14.39 -30.24 10.82
C LEU A 314 -15.70 -30.99 10.57
N GLU A 315 -15.62 -32.12 9.87
CA GLU A 315 -16.78 -32.96 9.50
C GLU A 315 -17.58 -33.45 10.72
N ASP A 316 -16.89 -33.72 11.83
CA ASP A 316 -17.50 -34.13 13.11
C ASP A 316 -18.14 -32.96 13.88
N GLY A 317 -18.09 -31.75 13.32
CA GLY A 317 -18.63 -30.52 13.91
C GLY A 317 -17.69 -29.81 14.89
N THR A 318 -16.49 -30.34 15.13
CA THR A 318 -15.51 -29.70 16.02
C THR A 318 -14.80 -28.52 15.35
N TYR A 319 -14.21 -27.64 16.17
CA TYR A 319 -13.47 -26.46 15.71
C TYR A 319 -11.96 -26.70 15.76
N ARG A 320 -11.26 -26.32 14.69
CA ARG A 320 -9.79 -26.33 14.61
C ARG A 320 -9.26 -24.95 14.27
N GLU A 321 -8.22 -24.53 14.98
CA GLU A 321 -7.39 -23.38 14.62
C GLU A 321 -5.93 -23.83 14.44
N SER A 322 -5.28 -23.35 13.40
CA SER A 322 -3.89 -23.68 13.06
C SER A 322 -3.12 -22.43 12.67
N VAL A 323 -1.86 -22.34 13.10
CA VAL A 323 -0.92 -21.32 12.65
C VAL A 323 0.23 -22.01 11.95
N ILE A 324 0.41 -21.69 10.68
CA ILE A 324 1.35 -22.33 9.78
C ILE A 324 2.42 -21.33 9.40
N ARG A 325 3.65 -21.67 9.76
CA ARG A 325 4.86 -20.97 9.37
C ARG A 325 5.76 -21.97 8.66
N ARG A 326 5.80 -21.88 7.34
CA ARG A 326 6.55 -22.83 6.51
C ARG A 326 8.06 -22.63 6.55
N THR A 327 8.51 -21.38 6.70
CA THR A 327 9.93 -21.03 6.61
C THR A 327 10.24 -19.81 7.48
N TYR A 328 11.52 -19.62 7.81
CA TYR A 328 12.07 -18.40 8.39
C TYR A 328 12.63 -17.43 7.34
N GLU A 329 12.65 -17.84 6.07
CA GLU A 329 13.08 -16.96 4.98
C GLU A 329 12.06 -15.83 4.77
N ASP A 330 12.57 -14.60 4.78
CA ASP A 330 11.74 -13.41 4.56
C ASP A 330 11.33 -13.25 3.08
N ALA A 331 10.33 -12.39 2.86
CA ALA A 331 9.73 -12.16 1.55
C ALA A 331 10.74 -11.70 0.47
N TYR A 332 11.70 -10.83 0.81
CA TYR A 332 12.72 -10.39 -0.15
C TYR A 332 13.69 -11.52 -0.49
N THR A 333 14.07 -12.36 0.47
CA THR A 333 14.94 -13.52 0.20
C THR A 333 14.27 -14.48 -0.78
N LEU A 334 12.98 -14.78 -0.59
CA LEU A 334 12.22 -15.63 -1.49
C LEU A 334 12.02 -14.99 -2.87
N GLU A 335 11.74 -13.69 -2.93
CA GLU A 335 11.63 -12.94 -4.18
C GLU A 335 12.95 -12.94 -4.97
N MET A 336 14.10 -12.74 -4.33
CA MET A 336 15.39 -12.76 -5.01
C MET A 336 15.75 -14.16 -5.54
N LYS A 337 15.34 -15.24 -4.85
CA LYS A 337 15.48 -16.60 -5.38
C LYS A 337 14.63 -16.83 -6.63
N GLU A 338 13.43 -16.26 -6.65
CA GLU A 338 12.55 -16.28 -7.83
C GLU A 338 13.10 -15.41 -8.96
N LEU A 339 13.69 -14.26 -8.63
CA LEU A 339 14.42 -13.41 -9.58
C LEU A 339 15.60 -14.17 -10.21
N TYR A 340 16.34 -14.96 -9.42
CA TYR A 340 17.40 -15.81 -9.95
C TYR A 340 16.85 -16.87 -10.92
N ALA A 341 15.75 -17.54 -10.57
CA ALA A 341 15.13 -18.52 -11.44
C ALA A 341 14.62 -17.88 -12.76
N PHE A 342 14.11 -16.66 -12.68
CA PHE A 342 13.72 -15.86 -13.85
C PHE A 342 14.93 -15.51 -14.72
N ALA A 343 16.00 -14.99 -14.10
CA ALA A 343 17.18 -14.49 -14.79
C ALA A 343 18.06 -15.60 -15.39
N ALA A 344 18.38 -16.62 -14.59
CA ALA A 344 19.35 -17.66 -14.95
C ALA A 344 18.70 -18.90 -15.59
N LEU A 345 17.47 -19.23 -15.21
CA LEU A 345 16.81 -20.48 -15.60
C LEU A 345 15.64 -20.26 -16.58
N GLY A 346 15.33 -19.01 -16.93
CA GLY A 346 14.28 -18.66 -17.87
C GLY A 346 12.85 -18.94 -17.37
N LYS A 347 12.66 -19.14 -16.05
CA LYS A 347 11.32 -19.25 -15.45
C LYS A 347 10.52 -17.98 -15.79
N PRO A 348 9.25 -18.05 -16.20
CA PRO A 348 8.45 -16.84 -16.43
C PRO A 348 8.28 -16.01 -15.14
N ALA A 349 8.30 -14.68 -15.27
CA ALA A 349 7.99 -13.80 -14.15
C ALA A 349 6.51 -13.98 -13.76
N LYS A 350 6.27 -14.15 -12.45
CA LYS A 350 4.94 -14.15 -11.87
C LYS A 350 4.35 -12.74 -11.83
N THR A 351 5.19 -11.76 -11.50
CA THR A 351 4.85 -10.33 -11.38
C THR A 351 5.35 -9.58 -12.62
N THR A 352 4.54 -9.60 -13.67
CA THR A 352 4.86 -9.01 -15.00
C THR A 352 4.45 -7.54 -15.10
N ALA A 353 4.86 -6.88 -16.19
CA ALA A 353 4.38 -5.53 -16.50
C ALA A 353 2.85 -5.45 -16.66
N VAL A 354 2.25 -6.48 -17.28
CA VAL A 354 0.80 -6.59 -17.48
C VAL A 354 0.07 -6.75 -16.14
N ASP A 355 0.63 -7.53 -15.24
CA ASP A 355 0.10 -7.73 -13.88
C ASP A 355 0.21 -6.45 -13.02
N ALA A 356 1.33 -5.74 -13.12
CA ALA A 356 1.54 -4.46 -12.42
C ALA A 356 0.64 -3.34 -12.94
N ARG A 357 0.33 -3.32 -14.25
CA ARG A 357 -0.62 -2.36 -14.84
C ARG A 357 -2.01 -2.42 -14.18
N GLN A 358 -2.43 -3.58 -13.70
CA GLN A 358 -3.72 -3.73 -13.01
C GLN A 358 -3.79 -3.00 -11.66
N ASP A 359 -2.65 -2.70 -11.02
CA ASP A 359 -2.65 -1.82 -9.84
C ASP A 359 -3.28 -0.46 -10.18
N LEU A 360 -2.85 0.13 -11.29
CA LEU A 360 -3.29 1.46 -11.73
C LEU A 360 -4.79 1.48 -12.06
N GLU A 361 -5.34 0.38 -12.58
CA GLU A 361 -6.78 0.24 -12.78
C GLU A 361 -7.54 0.24 -11.45
N ILE A 362 -7.09 -0.53 -10.46
CA ILE A 362 -7.69 -0.54 -9.11
C ILE A 362 -7.54 0.83 -8.45
N PHE A 363 -6.40 1.49 -8.59
CA PHE A 363 -6.19 2.83 -8.04
C PHE A 363 -7.20 3.80 -8.66
N GLY A 364 -7.40 3.74 -9.98
CA GLY A 364 -8.41 4.51 -10.69
C GLY A 364 -9.83 4.25 -10.18
N MET A 365 -10.19 2.99 -9.90
CA MET A 365 -11.49 2.64 -9.30
C MET A 365 -11.67 3.32 -7.93
N ILE A 366 -10.67 3.21 -7.04
CA ILE A 366 -10.70 3.83 -5.70
C ILE A 366 -10.84 5.35 -5.81
N MET A 367 -10.01 5.99 -6.64
CA MET A 367 -9.99 7.44 -6.80
C MET A 367 -11.33 7.96 -7.32
N LYS A 368 -11.88 7.35 -8.37
CA LYS A 368 -13.17 7.76 -8.95
C LYS A 368 -14.32 7.59 -7.96
N ALA A 369 -14.38 6.47 -7.23
CA ALA A 369 -15.42 6.24 -6.24
C ALA A 369 -15.34 7.21 -5.06
N GLY A 370 -14.12 7.57 -4.63
CA GLY A 370 -13.91 8.52 -3.55
C GLY A 370 -14.26 9.96 -3.92
N GLN A 371 -14.06 10.35 -5.18
CA GLN A 371 -14.46 11.68 -5.69
C GLN A 371 -15.97 11.79 -5.93
N ALA A 372 -16.62 10.68 -6.31
CA ALA A 372 -18.05 10.64 -6.59
C ALA A 372 -18.94 10.88 -5.35
N GLY A 373 -18.34 11.03 -4.16
CA GLY A 373 -18.95 11.42 -2.88
C GLY A 373 -20.42 11.03 -2.77
N LEU A 374 -20.73 9.95 -2.04
CA LEU A 374 -22.12 9.60 -1.71
C LEU A 374 -22.86 10.89 -1.36
N PRO A 375 -23.95 11.27 -2.06
CA PRO A 375 -24.70 12.45 -1.70
C PRO A 375 -25.15 12.24 -0.27
N ILE A 376 -24.47 12.88 0.67
CA ILE A 376 -24.92 12.98 2.04
C ILE A 376 -26.18 13.81 1.89
N ARG A 377 -27.33 13.14 1.76
CA ARG A 377 -28.60 13.75 2.07
C ARG A 377 -28.41 14.23 3.49
N HIS A 378 -28.27 15.54 3.67
CA HIS A 378 -28.35 16.17 4.97
C HIS A 378 -29.60 15.59 5.64
N ILE A 379 -29.39 14.66 6.57
CA ILE A 379 -30.42 14.41 7.56
C ILE A 379 -30.28 15.63 8.45
N ASP A 380 -31.16 16.60 8.22
CA ASP A 380 -31.29 17.76 9.09
C ASP A 380 -31.54 17.23 10.50
N TYR A 381 -30.48 17.18 11.31
CA TYR A 381 -30.65 17.08 12.74
C TYR A 381 -31.30 18.39 13.16
N PHE A 382 -32.61 18.36 13.41
CA PHE A 382 -33.31 19.44 14.09
C PHE A 382 -32.67 19.62 15.47
N VAL A 383 -31.71 20.54 15.54
CA VAL A 383 -31.21 21.05 16.81
C VAL A 383 -32.32 21.92 17.38
N PHE A 384 -33.10 21.37 18.32
CA PHE A 384 -33.99 22.19 19.13
C PHE A 384 -33.13 23.18 19.90
N ALA A 385 -33.25 24.47 19.55
CA ALA A 385 -32.63 25.55 20.30
C ALA A 385 -33.09 25.46 21.77
N PRO A 386 -32.19 25.62 22.76
CA PRO A 386 -32.62 25.70 24.14
C PRO A 386 -33.44 26.98 24.30
N LEU A 387 -34.72 26.83 24.63
CA LEU A 387 -35.58 27.94 25.03
C LEU A 387 -34.86 28.71 26.14
N SER A 388 -34.49 29.95 25.83
CA SER A 388 -33.91 30.85 26.83
C SER A 388 -34.92 31.04 27.96
N SER A 389 -34.41 30.97 29.18
CA SER A 389 -35.19 31.19 30.39
C SER A 389 -35.69 32.64 30.42
N LYS A 390 -36.86 32.89 29.85
CA LYS A 390 -37.86 33.94 30.15
C LYS A 390 -38.67 34.23 28.89
N GLN A 391 -39.70 33.43 28.65
CA GLN A 391 -40.95 33.94 28.09
C GLN A 391 -42.07 32.93 28.32
N SER A 392 -43.25 33.49 28.58
CA SER A 392 -44.46 32.88 29.10
C SER A 392 -45.01 31.74 28.24
N ARG A 393 -45.65 30.77 28.93
CA ARG A 393 -46.52 29.73 28.38
C ARG A 393 -47.45 30.30 27.30
N HIS A 394 -47.27 29.89 26.05
CA HIS A 394 -48.34 29.83 25.05
C HIS A 394 -48.36 28.42 24.46
N GLU A 395 -49.57 27.88 24.32
CA GLU A 395 -49.88 26.56 23.78
C GLU A 395 -49.20 26.34 22.43
N VAL A 396 -48.53 25.20 22.28
CA VAL A 396 -48.14 24.69 20.97
C VAL A 396 -49.39 24.08 20.34
N ASP A 397 -49.85 24.69 19.25
CA ASP A 397 -51.00 24.21 18.47
C ASP A 397 -50.67 22.84 17.83
N LEU A 398 -51.40 21.80 18.26
CA LEU A 398 -51.22 20.41 17.85
C LEU A 398 -51.74 20.11 16.43
N GLN A 399 -52.21 21.12 15.67
CA GLN A 399 -52.66 20.92 14.30
C GLN A 399 -51.54 20.78 13.25
N GLU A 400 -50.33 21.30 13.49
CA GLU A 400 -49.24 21.23 12.51
C GLU A 400 -48.54 19.86 12.45
N ILE A 401 -48.57 19.09 13.54
CA ILE A 401 -47.91 17.77 13.61
C ILE A 401 -48.69 16.69 12.83
N ARG A 402 -49.98 16.91 12.54
CA ARG A 402 -50.82 15.93 11.82
C ARG A 402 -50.66 15.95 10.30
N ARG A 403 -49.87 16.88 9.73
CA ARG A 403 -49.64 16.96 8.27
C ARG A 403 -48.37 16.24 7.79
N LEU A 404 -47.55 15.71 8.70
CA LEU A 404 -46.35 14.96 8.34
C LEU A 404 -46.70 13.48 8.18
N ASP A 405 -46.71 13.01 6.95
CA ASP A 405 -46.88 11.60 6.59
C ASP A 405 -45.61 10.83 7.01
N LEU A 406 -45.53 10.48 8.29
CA LEU A 406 -44.43 9.73 8.88
C LEU A 406 -44.79 8.25 8.90
N SER A 407 -43.97 7.44 8.23
CA SER A 407 -44.08 5.99 8.29
C SER A 407 -44.02 5.48 9.74
N VAL A 408 -44.80 4.43 10.00
CA VAL A 408 -45.15 3.84 11.31
C VAL A 408 -43.98 3.58 12.29
N PRO A 409 -42.71 3.34 11.90
CA PRO A 409 -41.64 3.12 12.87
C PRO A 409 -41.28 4.35 13.72
N VAL A 410 -41.41 5.57 13.16
CA VAL A 410 -40.95 6.82 13.81
C VAL A 410 -41.93 7.25 14.92
N ALA A 411 -43.23 7.09 14.70
CA ALA A 411 -44.25 7.38 15.73
C ALA A 411 -44.13 6.48 16.97
N LYS A 412 -43.63 5.25 16.81
CA LYS A 412 -43.40 4.30 17.92
C LYS A 412 -42.21 4.71 18.80
N ALA A 413 -41.15 5.28 18.22
CA ALA A 413 -39.97 5.74 18.96
C ALA A 413 -40.26 6.96 19.84
N ILE A 414 -41.10 7.88 19.36
CA ILE A 414 -41.52 9.07 20.11
C ILE A 414 -42.34 8.65 21.36
N ARG A 415 -43.26 7.69 21.21
CA ARG A 415 -44.09 7.19 22.31
C ARG A 415 -43.29 6.42 23.38
N ALA A 416 -42.18 5.78 23.01
CA ALA A 416 -41.30 5.07 23.94
C ALA A 416 -40.43 6.04 24.77
N THR A 417 -40.17 7.24 24.27
CA THR A 417 -39.33 8.24 24.93
C THR A 417 -40.14 9.04 25.97
N GLU A 418 -41.43 9.30 25.71
CA GLU A 418 -42.34 9.95 26.67
C GLU A 418 -42.63 9.11 27.93
N LEU A 419 -42.57 7.76 27.84
CA LEU A 419 -42.82 6.88 28.97
C LEU A 419 -41.63 6.76 29.95
N ARG A 420 -40.42 7.12 29.53
CA ARG A 420 -39.21 7.01 30.37
C ARG A 420 -38.89 8.26 31.21
N THR A 421 -39.49 9.40 30.91
CA THR A 421 -39.18 10.68 31.59
C THR A 421 -40.10 11.02 32.76
N ARG A 422 -41.10 10.19 33.08
CA ARG A 422 -41.99 10.41 34.24
C ARG A 422 -41.44 9.92 35.60
N GLY A 423 -40.21 9.39 35.67
CA GLY A 423 -39.72 8.72 36.89
C GLY A 423 -38.31 9.06 37.40
N ALA A 424 -37.57 9.99 36.80
CA ALA A 424 -36.19 10.26 37.21
C ALA A 424 -36.06 11.59 37.98
N THR A 425 -35.79 11.49 39.28
CA THR A 425 -35.46 12.60 40.19
C THR A 425 -34.13 13.27 39.83
N ARG A 426 -34.04 14.57 40.15
CA ARG A 426 -32.97 15.54 39.89
C ARG A 426 -31.56 15.13 40.39
N VAL A 427 -30.89 14.15 39.82
CA VAL A 427 -29.41 14.05 39.80
C VAL A 427 -29.02 13.23 38.56
N GLY A 428 -28.81 13.88 37.42
CA GLY A 428 -28.50 13.14 36.19
C GLY A 428 -28.35 13.98 34.92
N ALA A 429 -28.61 15.29 34.96
CA ALA A 429 -28.51 16.17 33.80
C ALA A 429 -27.19 16.97 33.72
N ALA A 430 -26.18 16.64 34.52
CA ALA A 430 -24.93 17.42 34.60
C ALA A 430 -23.71 16.78 33.92
N TYR A 431 -23.82 15.62 33.26
CA TYR A 431 -22.66 14.91 32.69
C TYR A 431 -22.59 14.85 31.16
N VAL A 432 -23.46 15.57 30.43
CA VAL A 432 -23.46 15.56 28.95
C VAL A 432 -23.14 16.93 28.33
N VAL A 433 -22.89 17.97 29.14
CA VAL A 433 -22.52 19.30 28.63
C VAL A 433 -21.25 19.80 29.30
N ARG A 434 -20.14 19.08 29.07
CA ARG A 434 -18.77 19.57 29.24
C ARG A 434 -17.77 18.69 28.48
N ALA A 435 -17.98 18.56 27.17
CA ALA A 435 -16.99 17.95 26.26
C ALA A 435 -17.01 18.57 24.84
N ALA A 436 -17.62 19.75 24.66
CA ALA A 436 -17.73 20.40 23.35
C ALA A 436 -17.18 21.84 23.31
N THR A 437 -16.53 22.32 24.37
CA THR A 437 -15.92 23.65 24.43
C THR A 437 -14.64 23.61 25.24
N ALA A 438 -13.67 22.82 24.77
CA ALA A 438 -12.26 22.89 25.20
C ALA A 438 -11.31 22.15 24.22
N VAL A 439 -11.50 22.30 22.90
CA VAL A 439 -10.44 22.02 21.89
C VAL A 439 -10.59 22.99 20.69
N ALA A 440 -10.97 24.22 20.98
CA ALA A 440 -11.01 25.32 20.01
C ALA A 440 -10.40 26.54 20.69
N ASN A 441 -9.07 26.48 20.87
CA ASN A 441 -8.12 27.55 21.19
C ASN A 441 -6.98 26.98 22.05
N GLU A 442 -6.06 26.23 21.43
CA GLU A 442 -4.65 26.10 21.80
C GLU A 442 -3.96 25.24 20.73
N GLY A 443 -2.98 25.80 20.02
CA GLY A 443 -2.27 25.10 18.94
C GLY A 443 -1.79 25.94 17.75
N VAL A 444 -1.68 27.26 17.89
CA VAL A 444 -0.87 28.11 17.00
C VAL A 444 0.37 28.55 17.78
N ALA A 445 1.46 27.79 17.68
CA ALA A 445 2.85 28.25 17.88
C ALA A 445 3.80 27.06 17.74
N GLY A 446 4.77 27.13 16.82
CA GLY A 446 5.95 26.27 16.90
C GLY A 446 6.54 25.72 15.60
N TRP A 447 6.56 26.45 14.48
CA TRP A 447 7.42 26.12 13.34
C TRP A 447 8.11 27.39 12.82
N ALA A 448 9.25 27.74 13.42
CA ALA A 448 10.31 28.58 12.83
C ALA A 448 11.57 28.55 13.70
N GLY A 449 12.69 28.12 13.12
CA GLY A 449 14.03 28.64 13.45
C GLY A 449 14.88 27.87 14.46
N GLY A 450 16.01 27.34 13.99
CA GLY A 450 17.11 26.89 14.85
C GLY A 450 18.30 26.39 14.04
N ARG A 451 19.21 27.31 13.67
CA ARG A 451 20.58 26.99 13.25
C ARG A 451 21.38 26.57 14.49
N ASN A 452 22.11 25.47 14.42
CA ASN A 452 23.57 25.38 14.63
C ASN A 452 24.04 23.97 14.33
#